data_AF-A0A7J3WYB1-F1
#
_entry.id   AF-A0A7J3WYB1-F1
#
_cell.length_a   1.000
_cell.length_b   1.000
_cell.length_c   1.000
_cell.angle_alpha   90.00
_cell.angle_beta   90.00
_cell.angle_gamma   90.00
#
_symmetry.space_group_name_H-M   'P 1'
#
loop_
_entity.id
_entity.type
_entity.pdbx_description
1 polymer ?
#
loop_
_entity_poly.entity_id
_entity_poly.type
_entity_poly.pdbx_seq_one_letter_code
_entity_poly.pdbx_strand_id
1 'polypeptide(L)'
;MTQYITYKIEPEEGVVVENKIDVQRVFTVPLSLHRSVDRVAVCVPPDELENFHVEWTSPSGYKHFPDAWRRYEEGEGDELAERAYAVVGPYLAGRARKRRKHKPLDQEILEAFRKFEL
;
A
#
# COMPACT_ATOMS: atom_id res chain seq x y z
N MET A 1 -8.53 1.01 -3.02
CA MET A 1 -8.92 -0.41 -2.92
C MET A 1 -10.43 -0.51 -2.90
N THR A 2 -11.00 -1.61 -3.41
CA THR A 2 -12.44 -1.86 -3.39
C THR A 2 -12.90 -2.21 -1.97
N GLN A 3 -14.11 -1.83 -1.56
CA GLN A 3 -14.72 -2.20 -0.26
C GLN A 3 -14.58 -3.71 0.08
N TYR A 4 -14.46 -4.55 -0.95
CA TYR A 4 -14.20 -5.99 -0.88
C TYR A 4 -12.98 -6.42 -0.04
N ILE A 5 -11.88 -5.66 -0.04
CA ILE A 5 -10.67 -6.01 0.74
C ILE A 5 -10.90 -5.66 2.21
N THR A 6 -11.58 -4.55 2.47
CA THR A 6 -11.86 -4.02 3.82
C THR A 6 -12.73 -4.96 4.65
N TYR A 7 -13.63 -5.74 4.02
CA TYR A 7 -14.47 -6.73 4.73
C TYR A 7 -13.77 -8.07 5.00
N LYS A 8 -12.62 -8.33 4.38
CA LYS A 8 -11.90 -9.61 4.52
C LYS A 8 -10.81 -9.59 5.59
N ILE A 9 -10.51 -8.42 6.13
CA ILE A 9 -9.41 -8.22 7.06
C ILE A 9 -9.99 -7.55 8.30
N GLU A 10 -10.33 -8.36 9.30
CA GLU A 10 -10.62 -7.87 10.64
C GLU A 10 -9.32 -7.92 11.46
N PRO A 11 -9.01 -6.88 12.25
CA PRO A 11 -7.85 -6.90 13.14
C PRO A 11 -8.05 -7.96 14.24
N GLU A 12 -6.94 -8.46 14.77
CA GLU A 12 -6.98 -9.33 15.95
C GLU A 12 -7.66 -8.65 17.15
N GLU A 13 -8.23 -9.46 18.05
CA GLU A 13 -8.95 -8.99 19.22
C GLU A 13 -8.05 -8.08 20.08
N GLY A 14 -8.50 -6.85 20.31
CA GLY A 14 -7.76 -5.84 21.08
C GLY A 14 -6.90 -4.87 20.25
N VAL A 15 -6.76 -5.07 18.93
CA VAL A 15 -6.04 -4.14 18.06
C VAL A 15 -7.00 -3.12 17.44
N VAL A 16 -6.85 -1.85 17.81
CA VAL A 16 -7.62 -0.75 17.21
C VAL A 16 -6.86 -0.19 16.01
N VAL A 17 -7.35 -0.49 14.80
CA VAL A 17 -6.76 -0.01 13.54
C VAL A 17 -7.64 1.09 12.95
N GLU A 18 -7.03 2.21 12.55
CA GLU A 18 -7.72 3.23 11.74
C GLU A 18 -7.99 2.64 10.34
N ASN A 19 -9.21 2.16 10.10
CA ASN A 19 -9.59 1.53 8.84
C ASN A 19 -9.90 2.56 7.72
N LYS A 20 -8.96 3.47 7.46
CA LYS A 20 -9.05 4.49 6.40
C LYS A 20 -7.93 4.31 5.39
N ILE A 21 -8.22 3.54 4.34
CA ILE A 21 -7.32 3.33 3.21
C ILE A 21 -7.53 4.45 2.18
N ASP A 22 -6.63 5.43 2.18
CA ASP A 22 -6.55 6.48 1.16
C ASP A 22 -5.24 6.33 0.38
N VAL A 23 -5.34 6.12 -0.93
CA VAL A 23 -4.19 5.90 -1.82
C VAL A 23 -3.32 7.16 -1.92
N GLN A 24 -3.91 8.33 -1.70
CA GLN A 24 -3.21 9.62 -1.71
C GLN A 24 -2.78 10.05 -0.32
N ARG A 25 -2.89 9.18 0.70
CA ARG A 25 -2.50 9.53 2.07
C ARG A 25 -1.01 9.84 2.13
N VAL A 26 -0.72 11.02 2.67
CA VAL A 26 0.64 11.42 3.02
C VAL A 26 0.95 11.00 4.45
N PHE A 27 2.15 10.49 4.67
CA PHE A 27 2.65 10.13 5.99
C PHE A 27 3.65 11.17 6.47
N THR A 28 3.75 11.31 7.79
CA THR A 28 4.78 12.13 8.42
C THR A 28 6.15 11.60 8.04
N VAL A 29 7.02 12.48 7.53
CA VAL A 29 8.37 12.06 7.11
C VAL A 29 9.20 11.68 8.35
N PRO A 30 9.97 10.58 8.30
CA PRO A 30 10.92 10.20 9.35
C PRO A 30 11.77 11.38 9.82
N LEU A 31 11.96 11.48 11.13
CA LEU A 31 12.79 12.49 11.81
C LEU A 31 12.36 13.95 11.60
N SER A 32 11.17 14.18 11.06
CA SER A 32 10.59 15.52 11.07
C SER A 32 10.19 15.96 12.48
N LEU A 33 10.19 17.27 12.68
CA LEU A 33 9.69 17.90 13.90
C LEU A 33 8.17 18.10 13.79
N HIS A 34 7.43 17.49 14.71
CA HIS A 34 6.00 17.71 14.85
C HIS A 34 5.74 18.98 15.69
N ARG A 35 5.64 20.12 15.01
CA ARG A 35 5.57 21.47 15.62
C ARG A 35 4.53 21.63 16.73
N SER A 36 3.35 21.02 16.62
CA SER A 36 2.26 21.21 17.60
C SER A 36 2.50 20.46 18.92
N VAL A 37 3.32 19.41 18.90
CA VAL A 37 3.61 18.57 20.08
C VAL A 37 5.08 18.74 20.51
N ASP A 38 5.89 19.43 19.71
CA ASP A 38 7.31 19.70 19.92
C ASP A 38 8.14 18.42 20.12
N ARG A 39 7.92 17.43 19.24
CA ARG A 39 8.61 16.12 19.28
C ARG A 39 9.03 15.69 17.88
N VAL A 40 10.06 14.85 17.81
CA VAL A 40 10.62 14.28 16.57
C VAL A 40 9.92 12.97 16.24
N ALA A 41 9.55 12.77 14.97
CA ALA A 41 8.98 11.52 14.46
C ALA A 41 10.05 10.42 14.33
N VAL A 42 10.35 9.73 15.44
CA VAL A 42 11.37 8.67 15.50
C VAL A 42 10.85 7.35 14.92
N CYS A 43 11.66 6.70 14.09
CA CYS A 43 11.38 5.37 13.55
C CYS A 43 11.94 4.27 14.47
N VAL A 44 11.10 3.78 15.37
CA VAL A 44 11.45 2.73 16.34
C VAL A 44 11.35 1.35 15.68
N PRO A 45 12.41 0.53 15.72
CA PRO A 45 12.35 -0.81 15.14
C PRO A 45 11.44 -1.73 15.98
N PRO A 46 10.80 -2.74 15.37
CA PRO A 46 9.79 -3.57 16.05
C PRO A 46 10.28 -4.22 17.36
N ASP A 47 11.53 -4.66 17.39
CA ASP A 47 12.19 -5.30 18.53
C ASP A 47 12.41 -4.36 19.73
N GLU A 48 12.30 -3.05 19.55
CA GLU A 48 12.47 -2.04 20.60
C GLU A 48 11.15 -1.38 21.01
N LEU A 49 10.01 -1.81 20.44
CA LEU A 49 8.70 -1.19 20.72
C LEU A 49 8.31 -1.29 22.20
N GLU A 50 8.61 -2.41 22.85
CA GLU A 50 8.32 -2.61 24.28
C GLU A 50 9.16 -1.70 25.19
N ASN A 51 10.35 -1.30 24.73
CA ASN A 51 11.27 -0.42 25.45
C ASN A 51 11.05 1.05 25.12
N PHE A 52 10.10 1.37 24.23
CA PHE A 52 9.89 2.72 23.78
C PHE A 52 9.54 3.64 24.95
N HIS A 53 10.28 4.75 25.06
CA HIS A 53 9.98 5.82 25.99
C HIS A 53 9.77 7.13 25.23
N VAL A 54 8.77 7.91 25.61
CA VAL A 54 8.41 9.16 24.93
C VAL A 54 9.59 10.13 24.80
N GLU A 55 10.52 10.13 25.76
CA GLU A 55 11.70 10.98 25.73
C GLU A 55 12.65 10.71 24.56
N TRP A 56 12.56 9.53 23.93
CA TRP A 56 13.28 9.25 22.68
C TRP A 56 12.88 10.20 21.55
N THR A 57 11.74 10.89 21.68
CA THR A 57 11.25 11.85 20.69
C THR A 57 11.62 13.31 21.00
N SER A 58 12.40 13.57 22.06
CA SER A 58 12.83 14.93 22.42
C SER A 58 13.67 15.60 21.31
N PRO A 59 13.33 16.82 20.87
CA PRO A 59 14.13 17.53 19.85
C PRO A 59 15.60 17.74 20.22
N SER A 60 15.92 17.83 21.52
CA SER A 60 17.29 18.06 22.00
C SER A 60 18.18 16.81 22.00
N GLY A 61 17.60 15.61 21.87
CA GLY A 61 18.33 14.35 22.04
C GLY A 61 17.54 13.13 21.61
N TYR A 62 16.88 13.20 20.46
CA TYR A 62 16.06 12.11 19.97
C TYR A 62 16.90 10.86 19.66
N LYS A 63 16.32 9.68 19.85
CA LYS A 63 16.95 8.40 19.50
C LYS A 63 16.76 8.14 18.00
N HIS A 64 17.80 7.68 17.33
CA HIS A 64 17.78 7.34 15.91
C HIS A 64 18.37 5.93 15.70
N PHE A 65 17.78 5.16 14.78
CA PHE A 65 18.15 3.76 14.49
C PHE A 65 18.51 3.62 13.01
N PRO A 66 19.73 3.99 12.59
CA PRO A 66 20.07 4.09 11.16
C PRO A 66 20.21 2.72 10.50
N ASP A 67 20.72 1.75 11.26
CA ASP A 67 21.07 0.42 10.75
C ASP A 67 19.89 -0.54 10.81
N ALA A 68 18.96 -0.35 11.76
CA ALA A 68 17.85 -1.27 11.99
C ALA A 68 16.98 -1.47 10.75
N TRP A 69 16.76 -0.39 9.99
CA TRP A 69 15.94 -0.36 8.75
C TRP A 69 16.74 -0.65 7.47
N ARG A 70 18.06 -0.83 7.57
CA ARG A 70 18.93 -1.25 6.45
C ARG A 70 19.14 -2.76 6.41
N ARG A 71 18.75 -3.45 7.47
CA ARG A 71 18.75 -4.92 7.52
C ARG A 71 17.73 -5.46 6.53
N TYR A 72 18.10 -6.50 5.81
CA TYR A 72 17.20 -7.29 4.98
C TYR A 72 17.58 -8.76 5.10
N GLU A 73 16.58 -9.63 5.06
CA GLU A 73 16.76 -11.07 4.96
C GLU A 73 15.96 -11.57 3.75
N GLU A 74 16.59 -12.38 2.92
CA GLU A 74 15.92 -12.98 1.76
C GLU A 74 14.84 -13.95 2.25
N GLY A 75 13.61 -13.78 1.77
CA GLY A 75 12.47 -14.63 2.13
C GLY A 75 11.67 -14.19 3.36
N GLU A 76 12.03 -13.10 4.06
CA GLU A 76 11.30 -12.60 5.25
C GLU A 76 9.79 -12.38 4.99
N GLY A 77 9.43 -12.00 3.76
CA GLY A 77 8.05 -11.70 3.37
C GLY A 77 7.27 -12.85 2.73
N ASP A 78 7.90 -14.00 2.46
CA ASP A 78 7.31 -15.04 1.61
C ASP A 78 6.07 -15.67 2.24
N GLU A 79 6.16 -16.04 3.52
CA GLU A 79 5.03 -16.63 4.25
C GLU A 79 3.83 -15.66 4.34
N LEU A 80 4.12 -14.37 4.56
CA LEU A 80 3.09 -13.32 4.60
C LEU A 80 2.43 -13.15 3.23
N ALA A 81 3.21 -13.23 2.14
CA ALA A 81 2.69 -13.13 0.79
C ALA A 81 1.80 -14.33 0.43
N GLU A 82 2.21 -15.55 0.79
CA GLU A 82 1.41 -16.77 0.59
C GLU A 82 0.10 -16.71 1.37
N ARG A 83 0.15 -16.32 2.65
CA ARG A 83 -1.05 -16.11 3.48
C ARG A 83 -1.97 -15.05 2.90
N ALA A 84 -1.43 -13.90 2.50
CA ALA A 84 -2.21 -12.84 1.88
C ALA A 84 -2.88 -13.31 0.58
N TYR A 85 -2.16 -14.07 -0.26
CA TYR A 85 -2.71 -14.64 -1.48
C TYR A 85 -3.82 -15.67 -1.20
N ALA A 86 -3.66 -16.52 -0.18
CA ALA A 86 -4.69 -17.48 0.22
C ALA A 86 -5.97 -16.80 0.73
N VAL A 87 -5.86 -15.73 1.52
CA VAL A 87 -7.01 -15.03 2.12
C VAL A 87 -7.69 -14.08 1.13
N VAL A 88 -6.90 -13.23 0.47
CA VAL A 88 -7.43 -12.18 -0.42
C VAL A 88 -7.74 -12.76 -1.80
N GLY A 89 -6.88 -13.66 -2.29
CA GLY A 89 -6.88 -14.16 -3.65
C GLY A 89 -5.97 -13.35 -4.58
N PRO A 90 -5.88 -13.72 -5.87
CA PRO A 90 -5.13 -12.94 -6.85
C PRO A 90 -5.67 -11.52 -6.98
N TYR A 91 -4.78 -10.56 -7.27
CA TYR A 91 -5.18 -9.20 -7.57
C TYR A 91 -6.15 -9.19 -8.76
N LEU A 92 -7.25 -8.43 -8.66
CA LEU A 92 -8.28 -8.28 -9.70
C LEU A 92 -7.78 -7.51 -10.96
N ALA A 93 -6.49 -7.63 -11.32
CA ALA A 93 -5.95 -7.16 -12.60
C ALA A 93 -6.48 -7.95 -13.81
N GLY A 94 -7.41 -8.87 -13.60
CA GLY A 94 -8.24 -9.47 -14.63
C GLY A 94 -9.58 -8.77 -14.79
N ARG A 95 -9.65 -7.47 -15.07
CA ARG A 95 -10.75 -7.03 -15.94
C ARG A 95 -10.47 -7.76 -17.25
N ALA A 96 -11.16 -8.88 -17.49
CA ALA A 96 -11.17 -9.56 -18.76
C ALA A 96 -11.20 -8.47 -19.83
N ARG A 97 -10.17 -8.41 -20.70
CA ARG A 97 -10.13 -7.44 -21.80
C ARG A 97 -11.51 -7.48 -22.42
N LYS A 98 -12.31 -6.40 -22.26
CA LYS A 98 -13.66 -6.37 -22.82
C LYS A 98 -13.47 -6.69 -24.29
N ARG A 99 -13.92 -7.88 -24.73
CA ARG A 99 -13.96 -8.20 -26.15
C ARG A 99 -14.72 -7.05 -26.79
N ARG A 100 -14.07 -6.32 -27.70
CA ARG A 100 -14.76 -5.25 -28.43
C ARG A 100 -15.97 -5.89 -29.09
N LYS A 101 -17.17 -5.37 -28.85
CA LYS A 101 -18.40 -5.83 -29.51
C LYS A 101 -18.33 -5.57 -31.02
N HIS A 102 -17.57 -4.55 -31.40
CA HIS A 102 -17.40 -4.06 -32.77
C HIS A 102 -15.96 -4.25 -33.25
N LYS A 103 -15.78 -4.25 -34.56
CA LYS A 103 -14.46 -4.29 -35.19
C LYS A 103 -13.72 -2.98 -34.85
N PRO A 104 -12.37 -2.94 -34.93
CA PRO A 104 -11.64 -1.68 -34.86
C PRO A 104 -12.17 -0.68 -35.90
N LEU A 105 -12.23 0.61 -35.54
CA LEU A 105 -12.79 1.68 -36.38
C LEU A 105 -12.19 1.68 -37.80
N ASP A 106 -10.88 1.47 -37.91
CA ASP A 106 -10.18 1.43 -39.20
C ASP A 106 -10.72 0.32 -40.12
N GLN A 107 -11.11 -0.83 -39.57
CA GLN A 107 -11.72 -1.90 -40.35
C GLN A 107 -13.14 -1.54 -40.79
N GLU A 108 -13.91 -0.86 -39.95
CA GLU A 108 -15.26 -0.39 -40.30
C GLU A 108 -15.20 0.67 -41.40
N ILE A 109 -14.23 1.59 -41.34
CA ILE A 109 -13.96 2.59 -42.37
C ILE A 109 -13.58 1.92 -43.69
N LEU A 110 -12.65 0.95 -43.67
CA LEU A 110 -12.23 0.22 -44.86
C LEU A 110 -13.35 -0.65 -45.46
N GLU A 111 -14.23 -1.21 -44.63
CA GLU A 111 -15.42 -1.92 -45.09
C GLU A 111 -16.45 -0.97 -45.70
N ALA A 112 -16.64 0.21 -45.12
CA ALA A 112 -17.52 1.23 -45.68
C ALA A 112 -17.02 1.71 -47.04
N PHE A 113 -15.73 2.05 -47.17
CA PHE A 113 -15.15 2.43 -48.46
C PHE A 113 -15.30 1.35 -49.53
N ARG A 114 -15.06 0.08 -49.17
CA ARG A 114 -15.27 -1.05 -50.09
C ARG A 114 -16.74 -1.24 -50.48
N LYS A 115 -17.68 -0.93 -49.58
CA LYS A 115 -19.11 -1.07 -49.81
C LYS A 115 -19.70 0.07 -50.65
N PHE A 116 -19.05 1.23 -50.64
CA PHE A 116 -19.50 2.43 -51.34
C PHE A 116 -18.73 2.74 -52.63
N GLU A 117 -17.83 1.85 -53.09
CA GLU A 117 -17.00 1.99 -54.32
C GLU A 117 -16.77 3.45 -54.77
N LEU A 118 -15.88 4.14 -54.05
CA LEU A 118 -15.09 5.24 -54.59
C LEU A 118 -13.76 4.69 -55.13
#